data_AF-A0A1X0YAN5-F1
#
_entry.id   AF-A0A1X0YAN5-F1
#
_cell.length_a   1.000
_cell.length_b   1.000
_cell.length_c   1.000
_cell.angle_alpha   90.00
_cell.angle_beta   90.00
_cell.angle_gamma   90.00
#
_symmetry.space_group_name_H-M   'P 1'
#
loop_
_entity.id
_entity.type
_entity.pdbx_description
1 polymer ?
#
loop_
_entity_poly.entity_id
_entity_poly.type
_entity_poly.pdbx_seq_one_letter_code
_entity_poly.pdbx_strand_id
1 'polypeptide(L)' 'MAYGLKTKIWQTGQLEWYGMIDNEDIYLGSREFPQPPAEGDEWTVKATGLQFKITEGEIRIIGRTEPATPDWL' A
#
# COMPACT_ATOMS: atom_id res chain seq x y z
N MET A 1 -2.98 15.67 -9.40
CA MET A 1 -2.84 15.09 -8.04
C MET A 1 -3.96 14.07 -7.90
N ALA A 2 -3.64 12.78 -7.88
CA ALA A 2 -4.65 11.73 -7.84
C ALA A 2 -5.25 11.66 -6.42
N TYR A 3 -6.58 11.70 -6.32
CA TYR A 3 -7.36 11.41 -5.10
C TYR A 3 -7.10 12.27 -3.85
N GLY A 4 -6.37 13.39 -3.95
CA GLY A 4 -6.12 14.28 -2.80
C GLY A 4 -5.04 13.79 -1.83
N LEU A 5 -4.28 12.76 -2.21
CA LEU A 5 -3.12 12.30 -1.44
C LEU A 5 -1.90 13.20 -1.64
N LYS A 6 -1.14 13.40 -0.56
CA LYS A 6 0.20 14.02 -0.57
C LYS A 6 1.23 13.04 -1.10
N THR A 7 1.07 11.75 -0.80
CA THR A 7 1.93 10.69 -1.33
C THR A 7 1.72 10.55 -2.83
N LYS A 8 2.82 10.56 -3.60
CA LYS A 8 2.77 10.24 -5.02
C LYS A 8 2.51 8.74 -5.17
N ILE A 9 1.45 8.38 -5.88
CA ILE A 9 1.13 7.00 -6.24
C ILE A 9 1.02 6.84 -7.74
N TRP A 10 1.35 5.66 -8.23
CA TRP A 10 1.20 5.28 -9.62
C TRP A 10 0.89 3.79 -9.72
N GLN A 11 0.29 3.41 -10.84
CA GLN A 11 -0.02 2.03 -11.14
C GLN A 11 0.91 1.52 -12.24
N THR A 12 1.38 0.28 -12.14
CA THR A 12 2.06 -0.41 -13.24
C THR A 12 1.03 -1.09 -14.17
N GLY A 13 1.52 -1.59 -15.31
CA GLY A 13 0.68 -2.31 -16.29
C GLY A 13 0.07 -3.63 -15.79
N GLN A 14 0.42 -4.08 -14.59
CA GLN A 14 -0.09 -5.32 -13.99
C GLN A 14 -1.12 -5.09 -12.87
N LEU A 15 -1.75 -3.89 -12.82
CA LEU A 15 -2.68 -3.50 -11.74
C LEU A 15 -2.01 -3.44 -10.36
N GLU A 16 -0.70 -3.23 -10.33
CA GLU A 16 0.06 -3.04 -9.11
C GLU A 16 0.21 -1.57 -8.80
N TRP A 17 0.07 -1.22 -7.53
CA TRP A 17 0.21 0.13 -7.02
C TRP A 17 1.54 0.31 -6.33
N TYR A 18 2.17 1.42 -6.63
CA TYR A 18 3.41 1.86 -6.00
C TYR A 18 3.21 3.28 -5.49
N GLY A 19 3.93 3.60 -4.41
CA GLY A 19 3.94 4.92 -3.83
C GLY A 19 5.33 5.33 -3.39
N MET A 20 5.61 6.62 -3.48
CA MET A 20 6.86 7.21 -3.02
C MET A 20 6.73 7.52 -1.53
N ILE A 21 7.31 6.66 -0.69
CA ILE A 21 7.34 6.79 0.77
C ILE A 21 8.82 6.95 1.16
N ASP A 22 9.16 7.97 1.96
CA ASP A 22 10.54 8.26 2.37
C ASP A 22 11.55 8.34 1.20
N ASN A 23 11.09 8.82 0.04
CA ASN A 23 11.88 8.93 -1.20
C ASN A 23 12.31 7.58 -1.80
N GLU A 24 11.63 6.50 -1.42
CA GLU A 24 11.76 5.15 -1.99
C GLU A 24 10.46 4.72 -2.69
N ASP A 25 10.60 3.92 -3.74
CA ASP A 25 9.48 3.33 -4.46
C ASP A 25 8.98 2.09 -3.69
N ILE A 26 7.89 2.23 -2.95
CA ILE A 26 7.31 1.16 -2.13
C ILE A 26 6.11 0.52 -2.82
N TYR A 27 6.08 -0.81 -2.82
CA TYR A 27 4.94 -1.60 -3.31
C TYR A 27 3.75 -1.50 -2.35
N LEU A 28 2.65 -0.95 -2.83
CA LEU A 28 1.42 -0.73 -2.07
C LEU A 28 0.38 -1.83 -2.25
N GLY A 29 0.65 -2.86 -3.05
CA GLY A 29 -0.29 -3.95 -3.33
C GLY A 29 -0.94 -3.83 -4.70
N SER A 30 -1.88 -4.72 -4.99
CA SER A 30 -2.57 -4.74 -6.29
C SER A 30 -4.07 -4.53 -6.09
N ARG A 31 -4.82 -5.61 -5.88
CA ARG A 31 -6.27 -5.60 -5.62
C ARG A 31 -6.60 -5.19 -4.19
N GLU A 32 -5.62 -5.24 -3.29
CA GLU A 32 -5.74 -4.81 -1.90
C GLU A 32 -5.75 -3.29 -1.74
N PHE A 33 -5.23 -2.56 -2.73
CA PHE A 33 -5.14 -1.11 -2.67
C PHE A 33 -6.54 -0.47 -2.78
N PRO A 34 -6.94 0.40 -1.83
CA PRO A 34 -8.26 1.02 -1.83
C PRO A 34 -8.43 1.97 -3.02
N GLN A 35 -9.56 1.86 -3.72
CA GLN A 35 -9.91 2.73 -4.85
C GLN A 35 -11.37 3.20 -4.76
N PRO A 36 -11.63 4.51 -4.60
CA PRO A 36 -10.65 5.57 -4.42
C PRO A 36 -10.01 5.52 -3.02
N PRO A 37 -8.70 5.83 -2.87
CA PRO A 37 -8.07 5.91 -1.57
C PRO A 37 -8.58 7.13 -0.79
N ALA A 38 -8.90 6.92 0.49
CA ALA A 38 -9.44 7.92 1.40
C ALA A 38 -8.70 7.95 2.75
N GLU A 39 -8.85 9.06 3.48
CA GLU A 39 -8.28 9.23 4.82
C GLU A 39 -8.80 8.16 5.78
N GLY A 40 -7.90 7.51 6.51
CA GLY A 40 -8.22 6.45 7.46
C GLY A 40 -8.30 5.05 6.84
N ASP A 41 -8.21 4.91 5.52
CA ASP A 41 -8.13 3.59 4.88
C ASP A 41 -6.88 2.85 5.33
N GLU A 42 -7.06 1.55 5.57
CA GLU A 42 -6.03 0.63 6.00
C GLU A 42 -6.11 -0.65 5.17
N TRP A 43 -4.96 -1.13 4.69
CA TRP A 43 -4.89 -2.39 3.97
C TRP A 43 -3.59 -3.12 4.26
N THR A 44 -3.64 -4.44 4.06
CA THR A 44 -2.47 -5.31 4.21
C THR A 44 -2.10 -5.88 2.84
N VAL A 45 -0.85 -5.70 2.45
CA VAL A 45 -0.31 -6.23 1.20
C VAL A 45 0.07 -7.68 1.39
N LYS A 46 -0.66 -8.59 0.75
CA LYS A 46 -0.45 -10.04 0.89
C LYS A 46 0.95 -10.49 0.48
N ALA A 47 1.53 -9.85 -0.54
CA ALA A 47 2.84 -10.23 -1.07
C ALA A 47 4.00 -9.96 -0.09
N THR A 48 3.93 -8.88 0.68
CA THR A 48 5.01 -8.44 1.59
C THR A 48 4.66 -8.60 3.07
N GLY A 49 3.37 -8.72 3.36
CA GLY A 49 2.80 -8.64 4.70
C GLY A 49 2.74 -7.21 5.26
N LEU A 50 3.12 -6.18 4.48
CA LEU A 50 3.14 -4.80 4.97
C LEU A 50 1.72 -4.27 5.15
N GLN A 51 1.50 -3.57 6.25
CA GLN A 51 0.25 -2.88 6.54
C GLN A 51 0.45 -1.39 6.32
N PHE A 52 -0.46 -0.80 5.55
CA PHE A 52 -0.45 0.62 5.21
C PHE A 52 -1.71 1.28 5.73
N LYS A 53 -1.59 2.55 6.08
CA LYS A 53 -2.70 3.41 6.46
C LYS A 53 -2.54 4.79 5.86
N ILE A 54 -3.64 5.39 5.41
CA ILE A 54 -3.67 6.79 5.00
C ILE A 54 -3.92 7.65 6.23
N THR A 55 -2.97 8.54 6.54
CA THR A 55 -3.03 9.49 7.65
C THR A 55 -2.59 10.87 7.18
N GLU A 56 -3.43 11.88 7.38
CA GLU A 56 -3.26 13.26 6.92
C GLU A 56 -2.98 13.38 5.41
N GLY A 57 -3.58 12.48 4.62
CA GLY A 57 -3.37 12.35 3.18
C GLY A 57 -2.02 11.72 2.78
N GLU A 58 -1.25 11.18 3.73
CA GLU A 58 -0.01 10.43 3.48
C GLU A 58 -0.21 8.94 3.71
N ILE A 59 0.32 8.11 2.82
CA ILE A 59 0.39 6.66 3.02
C ILE A 59 1.58 6.36 3.93
N ARG A 60 1.32 5.72 5.07
CA ARG A 60 2.33 5.32 6.05
C ARG A 60 2.29 3.83 6.30
N ILE A 61 3.46 3.23 6.51
CA ILE A 61 3.57 1.86 6.99
C ILE A 61 3.24 1.86 8.48
N ILE A 62 2.21 1.11 8.87
CA ILE A 62 1.77 1.00 10.27
C ILE A 62 2.25 -0.29 10.93
N GLY A 63 2.70 -1.26 10.13
CA GLY A 63 3.15 -2.54 10.64
C GLY A 63 3.47 -3.53 9.53
N ARG A 64 3.82 -4.74 9.95
CA ARG A 64 4.00 -5.89 9.08
C ARG A 64 3.38 -7.10 9.75
N THR A 65 2.45 -7.75 9.09
CA THR A 65 2.02 -9.10 9.45
C THR A 65 3.00 -10.07 8.82
N GLU A 66 3.41 -11.11 9.53
CA GLU A 66 4.12 -12.22 8.88
C GLU A 66 3.23 -12.73 7.74
N PRO A 67 3.69 -12.70 6.47
CA PRO A 67 2.93 -13.32 5.40
C PRO A 67 2.82 -14.78 5.81
N ALA A 68 1.59 -15.30 5.94
CA ALA A 68 1.37 -16.69 6.31
C ALA A 68 2.21 -17.55 5.35
N THR A 69 3.34 -18.07 5.84
CA THR A 69 4.10 -19.07 5.12
C THR A 69 3.11 -20.21 4.92
N PRO A 70 2.76 -20.57 3.68
CA PRO A 70 1.88 -21.69 3.48
C PRO A 70 2.61 -22.91 4.07
N ASP A 71 1.98 -23.54 5.07
CA ASP A 71 2.52 -24.56 5.97
C ASP A 71 2.73 -25.92 5.25
N TRP A 72 3.44 -25.94 4.12
CA TRP A 72 3.75 -27.17 3.35
C TRP A 72 5.26 -27.42 3.21
N LEU A 73 6.01 -27.27 4.30
CA LEU A 73 7.39 -27.76 4.40
C LEU A 73 7.52 -28.85 5.46
#